data_AF-A0A0W8FYN2-F1
#
_entry.id   AF-A0A0W8FYN2-F1
#
_cell.length_a   1.000
_cell.length_b   1.000
_cell.length_c   1.000
_cell.angle_alpha   90.00
_cell.angle_beta   90.00
_cell.angle_gamma   90.00
#
_symmetry.space_group_name_H-M   'P 1'
#
loop_
_entity.id
_entity.type
_entity.pdbx_description
1 polymer ?
#
loop_
_entity_poly.entity_id
_entity_poly.type
_entity_poly.pdbx_seq_one_letter_code
_entity_poly.pdbx_strand_id
1 'polypeptide(L)'
;MKTIKLYIVLFAMMVMTASNSMAQRNENFSELVTKNIIESLKHDIEGVVEASIYNSIFLSKYYPEAKINKVLDELNKIIVHSNNPALRYKAQLAVLYISNYSSDELNLDNFKDDQTELFRVISDKLQDTFLVSSNK
;
A
#
# COMPACT_ATOMS: atom_id res chain seq x y z
N MET A 1 -3.44 38.91 35.58
CA MET A 1 -3.88 37.49 35.53
C MET A 1 -4.94 37.19 34.48
N LYS A 2 -5.97 38.02 34.25
CA LYS A 2 -7.03 37.74 33.26
C LYS A 2 -6.54 37.68 31.80
N THR A 3 -5.63 38.57 31.43
CA THR A 3 -5.05 38.65 30.07
C THR A 3 -4.17 37.43 29.74
N ILE A 4 -3.35 36.97 30.69
CA ILE A 4 -2.51 35.78 30.53
C ILE A 4 -3.35 34.51 30.32
N LYS A 5 -4.45 34.35 31.06
CA LYS A 5 -5.39 33.23 30.85
C LYS A 5 -6.05 33.27 29.47
N LEU A 6 -6.37 34.46 28.97
CA LEU A 6 -6.94 34.64 27.63
C LEU A 6 -5.97 34.20 26.52
N TYR A 7 -4.69 34.55 26.62
CA TYR A 7 -3.67 34.12 25.66
C TYR A 7 -3.44 32.61 25.66
N ILE A 8 -3.46 31.97 26.84
CA ILE A 8 -3.32 30.51 26.95
C ILE A 8 -4.51 29.79 26.28
N VAL A 9 -5.72 30.30 26.46
CA VAL A 9 -6.93 29.72 25.83
C VAL A 9 -6.89 29.88 24.31
N LEU A 10 -6.47 31.05 23.80
CA LEU A 10 -6.31 31.28 22.37
C LEU A 10 -5.25 30.37 21.74
N PHE A 11 -4.12 30.19 22.42
CA PHE A 11 -3.06 29.29 21.96
C PHE A 11 -3.52 27.83 21.93
N ALA A 12 -4.22 27.37 22.98
CA ALA A 12 -4.77 26.01 23.02
C ALA A 12 -5.80 25.77 21.90
N MET A 13 -6.65 26.76 21.61
CA MET A 13 -7.59 26.69 20.48
C MET A 13 -6.86 26.59 19.14
N MET A 14 -5.79 27.37 18.96
CA MET A 14 -4.99 27.37 17.72
C MET A 14 -4.25 26.05 17.51
N VAL A 15 -3.75 25.43 18.59
CA VAL A 15 -3.13 24.11 18.53
C VAL A 15 -4.15 23.03 18.22
N MET A 16 -5.34 23.07 18.84
CA MET A 16 -6.43 22.11 18.58
C MET A 16 -7.01 22.21 17.16
N THR A 17 -7.10 23.41 16.58
CA THR A 17 -7.53 23.58 15.19
C THR A 17 -6.46 23.15 14.19
N ALA A 18 -5.18 23.39 14.49
CA ALA A 18 -4.06 22.95 13.66
C ALA A 18 -3.87 21.41 13.66
N SER A 19 -4.15 20.72 14.78
CA SER A 19 -4.07 19.26 14.81
C SER A 19 -5.25 18.58 14.09
N ASN A 20 -6.45 19.19 14.08
CA ASN A 20 -7.58 18.68 13.31
C ASN A 20 -7.37 18.81 11.78
N SER A 21 -6.74 19.88 11.30
CA SER A 21 -6.47 20.06 9.87
C SER A 21 -5.38 19.13 9.33
N MET A 22 -4.47 18.67 10.19
CA MET A 22 -3.39 17.73 9.83
C MET A 22 -3.81 16.25 9.93
N ALA A 23 -4.84 15.94 10.72
CA ALA A 23 -5.37 14.59 10.91
C ALA A 23 -6.33 14.12 9.81
N GLN A 24 -6.92 15.04 9.03
CA GLN A 24 -7.81 14.69 7.92
C GLN A 24 -7.00 14.34 6.66
N ARG A 25 -6.16 13.30 6.74
CA ARG A 25 -5.70 12.60 5.54
C ARG A 25 -6.97 12.04 4.91
N ASN A 26 -7.40 12.66 3.81
CA ASN A 26 -8.76 12.57 3.30
C ASN A 26 -9.13 11.09 3.03
N GLU A 27 -9.94 10.45 3.88
CA GLU A 27 -10.42 9.07 3.69
C GLU A 27 -11.04 8.87 2.31
N ASN A 28 -11.62 9.93 1.74
CA ASN A 28 -12.15 9.93 0.38
C ASN A 28 -11.08 9.70 -0.70
N PHE A 29 -9.84 10.14 -0.44
CA PHE A 29 -8.73 9.97 -1.38
C PHE A 29 -8.22 8.53 -1.40
N SER A 30 -8.00 7.90 -0.24
CA SER A 30 -7.57 6.50 -0.19
C SER A 30 -8.65 5.58 -0.76
N GLU A 31 -9.93 5.88 -0.56
CA GLU A 31 -11.04 5.15 -1.20
C GLU A 31 -11.04 5.31 -2.73
N LEU A 32 -10.81 6.53 -3.24
CA LEU A 32 -10.71 6.78 -4.68
C LEU A 32 -9.53 6.03 -5.31
N VAL A 33 -8.35 6.09 -4.70
CA VAL A 33 -7.15 5.40 -5.18
C VAL A 33 -7.38 3.89 -5.16
N THR A 34 -7.98 3.36 -4.09
CA THR A 34 -8.31 1.94 -3.97
C THR A 34 -9.25 1.51 -5.09
N LYS A 35 -10.30 2.30 -5.36
CA LYS A 35 -11.24 2.03 -6.45
C LYS A 35 -10.54 2.01 -7.80
N ASN A 36 -9.69 3.00 -8.08
CA ASN A 36 -8.96 3.07 -9.35
C ASN A 36 -8.03 1.87 -9.54
N ILE A 37 -7.34 1.42 -8.49
CA ILE A 37 -6.51 0.22 -8.54
C ILE A 37 -7.38 -1.02 -8.84
N ILE A 38 -8.52 -1.18 -8.17
CA ILE A 38 -9.43 -2.30 -8.40
C ILE A 38 -9.92 -2.35 -9.86
N GLU A 39 -10.32 -1.22 -10.43
CA GLU A 39 -10.76 -1.16 -11.83
C GLU A 39 -9.59 -1.44 -12.79
N SER A 40 -8.39 -0.94 -12.48
CA SER A 40 -7.21 -1.14 -13.31
C SER A 40 -6.69 -2.59 -13.26
N LEU A 41 -6.87 -3.30 -12.14
CA LEU A 41 -6.59 -4.74 -12.02
C LEU A 41 -7.53 -5.61 -12.87
N LYS A 42 -8.71 -5.10 -13.22
CA LYS A 42 -9.71 -5.78 -14.06
C LYS A 42 -9.59 -5.43 -15.55
N HIS A 43 -8.61 -4.60 -15.91
CA HIS A 43 -8.48 -4.10 -17.26
C HIS A 43 -8.01 -5.20 -18.22
N ASP A 44 -8.47 -5.15 -19.48
CA ASP A 44 -8.08 -6.12 -20.51
C ASP A 44 -6.63 -5.93 -21.04
N ILE A 45 -5.93 -4.89 -20.59
CA ILE A 45 -4.58 -4.57 -21.06
C ILE A 45 -3.60 -5.03 -20.01
N GLU A 46 -2.78 -6.03 -20.33
CA GLU A 46 -1.85 -6.66 -19.39
C GLU A 46 -0.91 -5.66 -18.72
N GLY A 47 -0.40 -4.67 -19.47
CA GLY A 47 0.46 -3.62 -18.89
C GLY A 47 -0.25 -2.73 -17.86
N VAL A 48 -1.57 -2.51 -18.02
CA VAL A 48 -2.37 -1.78 -17.02
C VAL A 48 -2.53 -2.62 -15.76
N VAL A 49 -2.82 -3.91 -15.93
CA VAL A 49 -2.93 -4.86 -14.81
C VAL A 49 -1.60 -4.94 -14.06
N GLU A 50 -0.48 -5.08 -14.79
CA GLU A 50 0.87 -5.15 -14.22
C GLU A 50 1.21 -3.92 -13.38
N ALA A 51 1.02 -2.73 -13.95
CA ALA A 51 1.25 -1.47 -13.23
C ALA A 51 0.35 -1.37 -11.98
N SER A 52 -0.85 -1.93 -12.03
CA SER A 52 -1.79 -1.93 -10.91
C SER A 52 -1.40 -2.92 -9.81
N ILE A 53 -0.82 -4.07 -10.15
CA ILE A 53 -0.22 -5.00 -9.17
C ILE A 53 0.90 -4.29 -8.43
N TYR A 54 1.78 -3.61 -9.17
CA TYR A 54 2.86 -2.81 -8.60
C TYR A 54 2.31 -1.71 -7.66
N ASN A 55 1.36 -0.90 -8.12
CA ASN A 55 0.77 0.18 -7.32
C ASN A 55 0.02 -0.31 -6.07
N SER A 56 -0.48 -1.56 -6.07
CA SER A 56 -1.14 -2.16 -4.92
C SER A 56 -0.19 -2.30 -3.72
N ILE A 57 1.11 -2.52 -3.97
CA ILE A 57 2.16 -2.60 -2.94
C ILE A 57 2.38 -1.22 -2.29
N PHE A 58 2.31 -0.14 -3.07
CA PHE A 58 2.44 1.21 -2.55
C PHE A 58 1.19 1.67 -1.81
N LEU A 59 0.00 1.23 -2.26
CA LEU A 59 -1.26 1.50 -1.57
C LEU A 59 -1.21 1.00 -0.13
N SER A 60 -0.78 -0.25 0.09
CA SER A 60 -0.72 -0.83 1.45
C SER A 60 0.26 -0.09 2.37
N LYS A 61 1.35 0.47 1.81
CA LYS A 61 2.31 1.26 2.59
C LYS A 61 1.83 2.66 2.93
N TYR A 62 1.34 3.41 1.94
CA TYR A 62 1.04 4.85 2.12
C TYR A 62 -0.36 5.13 2.64
N TYR A 63 -1.27 4.17 2.48
CA TYR A 63 -2.67 4.26 2.89
C TYR A 63 -3.08 3.00 3.67
N PRO A 64 -2.53 2.78 4.88
CA PRO A 64 -2.87 1.60 5.71
C PRO A 64 -4.36 1.54 6.09
N GLU A 65 -5.07 2.66 6.04
CA GLU A 65 -6.52 2.76 6.23
C GLU A 65 -7.34 2.33 5.00
N ALA A 66 -6.70 2.12 3.85
CA ALA A 66 -7.37 1.71 2.63
C ALA A 66 -8.03 0.32 2.78
N LYS A 67 -9.07 0.08 1.98
CA LYS A 67 -9.78 -1.22 1.92
C LYS A 67 -8.95 -2.26 1.17
N ILE A 68 -7.74 -2.55 1.66
CA ILE A 68 -6.74 -3.39 1.00
C ILE A 68 -7.24 -4.81 0.75
N ASN A 69 -8.15 -5.33 1.58
CA ASN A 69 -8.76 -6.64 1.39
C ASN A 69 -9.43 -6.78 0.02
N LYS A 70 -10.09 -5.72 -0.47
CA LYS A 70 -10.70 -5.74 -1.81
C LYS A 70 -9.67 -5.83 -2.93
N VAL A 71 -8.51 -5.20 -2.74
CA VAL A 71 -7.39 -5.27 -3.68
C VAL A 71 -6.78 -6.68 -3.66
N LEU A 72 -6.60 -7.26 -2.47
CA LEU A 72 -6.14 -8.64 -2.31
C LEU A 72 -7.08 -9.64 -2.99
N ASP A 73 -8.40 -9.45 -2.90
CA ASP A 73 -9.37 -10.30 -3.60
C ASP A 73 -9.18 -10.27 -5.12
N GLU A 74 -8.99 -9.08 -5.71
CA GLU A 74 -8.76 -8.96 -7.15
C GLU A 74 -7.38 -9.52 -7.57
N LEU A 75 -6.33 -9.30 -6.76
CA LEU A 75 -5.02 -9.93 -6.99
C LEU A 75 -5.13 -11.46 -6.97
N ASN A 76 -5.87 -12.03 -6.03
CA ASN A 76 -6.10 -13.48 -5.98
C ASN A 76 -6.83 -14.00 -7.22
N LYS A 77 -7.77 -13.25 -7.79
CA LYS A 77 -8.39 -13.63 -9.06
C LYS A 77 -7.39 -13.64 -10.21
N ILE A 78 -6.45 -12.70 -10.26
CA ILE A 78 -5.39 -12.68 -11.27
C ILE A 78 -4.51 -13.93 -11.14
N ILE A 79 -4.14 -14.31 -9.92
CA ILE A 79 -3.33 -15.52 -9.65
C ILE A 79 -3.99 -16.78 -10.21
N VAL A 80 -5.32 -16.90 -10.07
CA VAL A 80 -6.08 -18.09 -10.48
C VAL A 80 -6.46 -18.06 -11.96
N HIS A 81 -6.89 -16.92 -12.50
CA HIS A 81 -7.56 -16.85 -13.80
C HIS A 81 -6.74 -16.21 -14.92
N SER A 82 -5.64 -15.50 -14.63
CA SER A 82 -4.84 -14.88 -15.68
C SER A 82 -4.15 -15.95 -16.53
N ASN A 83 -4.22 -15.79 -17.86
CA ASN A 83 -3.48 -16.65 -18.79
C ASN A 83 -1.99 -16.26 -18.89
N ASN A 84 -1.59 -15.14 -18.30
CA ASN A 84 -0.22 -14.65 -18.32
C ASN A 84 0.53 -15.10 -17.03
N PRO A 85 1.53 -16.00 -17.14
CA PRO A 85 2.26 -16.50 -15.98
C PRO A 85 3.03 -15.41 -15.22
N ALA A 86 3.51 -14.38 -15.92
CA ALA A 86 4.22 -13.27 -15.29
C ALA A 86 3.29 -12.44 -14.41
N LEU A 87 2.06 -12.17 -14.86
CA LEU A 87 1.04 -11.49 -14.04
C LEU A 87 0.65 -12.34 -12.83
N ARG A 88 0.45 -13.65 -13.01
CA ARG A 88 0.16 -14.57 -11.90
C ARG A 88 1.26 -14.54 -10.84
N TYR A 89 2.52 -14.61 -11.26
CA TYR A 89 3.67 -14.59 -10.36
C TYR A 89 3.80 -13.25 -9.62
N LYS A 90 3.71 -12.11 -10.33
CA LYS A 90 3.77 -10.78 -9.72
C LYS A 90 2.63 -10.55 -8.73
N ALA A 91 1.41 -10.97 -9.07
CA ALA A 91 0.27 -10.90 -8.17
C ALA A 91 0.47 -11.75 -6.92
N GLN A 92 1.02 -12.96 -7.06
CA GLN A 92 1.37 -13.83 -5.92
C GLN A 92 2.39 -13.17 -4.98
N LEU A 93 3.46 -12.59 -5.54
CA LEU A 93 4.45 -11.85 -4.76
C LEU A 93 3.83 -10.66 -4.03
N ALA A 94 2.98 -9.89 -4.71
CA ALA A 94 2.30 -8.74 -4.12
C ALA A 94 1.38 -9.16 -2.95
N VAL A 95 0.56 -10.21 -3.12
CA VAL A 95 -0.29 -10.75 -2.05
C VAL A 95 0.54 -11.19 -0.87
N LEU A 96 1.58 -12.01 -1.09
CA LEU A 96 2.45 -12.47 -0.02
C LEU A 96 3.12 -11.31 0.71
N TYR A 97 3.59 -10.30 -0.03
CA TYR A 97 4.23 -9.15 0.55
C TYR A 97 3.26 -8.33 1.43
N ILE A 98 2.11 -7.96 0.87
CA ILE A 98 1.09 -7.13 1.54
C ILE A 98 0.54 -7.85 2.79
N SER A 99 0.36 -9.17 2.74
CA SER A 99 -0.23 -9.93 3.84
C SER A 99 0.74 -10.26 4.97
N ASN A 100 2.06 -10.32 4.72
CA ASN A 100 3.02 -10.83 5.69
C ASN A 100 4.04 -9.80 6.20
N TYR A 101 4.20 -8.66 5.52
CA TYR A 101 5.20 -7.67 5.91
C TYR A 101 4.60 -6.35 6.35
N SER A 102 5.23 -5.77 7.36
CA SER A 102 4.94 -4.40 7.77
C SER A 102 5.53 -3.41 6.76
N SER A 103 4.90 -2.23 6.67
CA SER A 103 5.23 -1.15 5.73
C SER A 103 6.69 -0.66 5.77
N ASP A 104 7.40 -0.94 6.86
CA ASP A 104 8.72 -0.38 7.16
C ASP A 104 9.87 -1.30 6.74
N GLU A 105 9.58 -2.53 6.35
CA GLU A 105 10.61 -3.53 6.05
C GLU A 105 11.23 -3.39 4.65
N LEU A 106 10.58 -2.64 3.76
CA LEU A 106 11.17 -2.21 2.49
C LEU A 106 11.03 -0.71 2.33
N ASN A 107 12.15 -0.08 1.99
CA ASN A 107 12.13 1.31 1.57
C ASN A 107 11.61 1.42 0.13
N LEU A 108 10.28 1.36 -0.02
CA LEU A 108 9.59 1.45 -1.31
C LEU A 108 9.93 2.72 -2.12
N ASP A 109 10.40 3.80 -1.47
CA ASP A 109 10.79 5.02 -2.18
C ASP A 109 11.95 4.79 -3.17
N ASN A 110 12.82 3.81 -2.90
CA ASN A 110 13.94 3.46 -3.77
C ASN A 110 13.52 2.79 -5.08
N PHE A 111 12.28 2.30 -5.17
CA PHE A 111 11.83 1.47 -6.28
C PHE A 111 10.75 2.15 -7.12
N LYS A 112 10.40 3.41 -6.85
CA LYS A 112 9.31 4.14 -7.53
C LYS A 112 9.36 4.04 -9.05
N ASP A 113 10.57 4.05 -9.61
CA ASP A 113 10.82 4.04 -11.05
C ASP A 113 11.30 2.67 -11.58
N ASP A 114 11.47 1.66 -10.72
CA ASP A 114 11.96 0.34 -11.11
C ASP A 114 11.08 -0.80 -10.54
N GLN A 115 10.06 -1.14 -11.32
CA GLN A 115 9.12 -2.21 -10.97
C GLN A 115 9.79 -3.59 -10.93
N THR A 116 10.76 -3.82 -11.81
CA THR A 116 11.42 -5.14 -11.94
C THR A 116 12.25 -5.40 -10.70
N GLU A 117 13.02 -4.40 -10.27
CA GLU A 117 13.83 -4.49 -9.07
C GLU A 117 12.97 -4.68 -7.81
N LEU A 118 11.82 -4.02 -7.71
CA LEU A 118 10.90 -4.23 -6.58
C LEU A 118 10.48 -5.70 -6.45
N PHE A 119 10.02 -6.33 -7.53
CA PHE A 119 9.58 -7.72 -7.48
C PHE A 119 10.74 -8.68 -7.22
N ARG A 120 11.95 -8.37 -7.73
CA ARG A 120 13.16 -9.14 -7.41
C ARG A 120 13.45 -9.12 -5.91
N VAL A 121 13.46 -7.93 -5.30
CA VAL A 121 13.73 -7.75 -3.87
C VAL A 121 12.64 -8.39 -3.00
N ILE A 122 11.37 -8.29 -3.40
CA ILE A 122 10.27 -8.96 -2.70
C ILE A 122 10.47 -10.49 -2.74
N SER A 123 10.84 -11.04 -3.90
CA SER A 123 11.11 -12.47 -4.03
C SER A 123 12.26 -12.92 -3.12
N ASP A 124 13.38 -12.20 -3.13
CA ASP A 124 14.55 -12.49 -2.27
C ASP A 124 14.15 -12.50 -0.79
N LYS A 125 13.38 -11.50 -0.35
CA LYS A 125 12.95 -11.36 1.04
C LYS A 125 11.98 -12.46 1.48
N LEU A 126 11.04 -12.84 0.62
CA LEU A 126 10.14 -13.96 0.86
C LEU A 126 10.93 -15.27 0.95
N GLN A 127 11.91 -15.46 0.07
CA GLN A 127 12.79 -16.63 0.07
C GLN A 127 13.55 -16.74 1.40
N ASP A 128 14.16 -15.67 1.89
CA ASP A 128 14.85 -15.66 3.18
C ASP A 128 13.90 -15.99 4.34
N THR A 129 12.66 -15.48 4.31
CA THR A 129 11.68 -15.69 5.37
C THR A 129 11.17 -17.14 5.42
N PHE A 130 10.93 -17.75 4.27
CA PHE A 130 10.36 -19.11 4.18
C PHE A 130 11.42 -20.22 4.14
N LEU A 131 12.63 -19.97 3.65
CA LEU A 131 13.70 -20.99 3.63
C LEU A 131 14.48 -21.06 4.95
N VAL A 132 14.67 -19.94 5.66
CA VAL A 132 15.36 -19.96 6.97
C VAL A 132 14.49 -20.61 8.06
N SER A 133 13.17 -20.54 7.94
CA SER A 133 12.24 -21.23 8.86
C SER A 133 12.10 -22.73 8.60
N SER A 134 12.41 -23.22 7.39
CA SER A 134 12.34 -24.65 7.04
C SER A 134 13.56 -25.47 7.50
N ASN A 135 14.65 -24.83 7.92
CA ASN A 135 15.90 -25.48 8.37
C ASN A 135 16.08 -25.46 9.91
N LYS A 136 15.01 -25.23 10.68
CA LYS A 136 14.95 -25.38 12.14
C LYS A 136 13.90 -26.41 12.51
#